data_AF-A0A1D2MIH5-F1
#
_entry.id   AF-A0A1D2MIH5-F1
#
_cell.length_a   1.000
_cell.length_b   1.000
_cell.length_c   1.000
_cell.angle_alpha   90.00
_cell.angle_beta   90.00
_cell.angle_gamma   90.00
#
_symmetry.space_group_name_H-M   'P 1'
#
loop_
_entity.id
_entity.type
_entity.pdbx_description
1 polymer ?
#
loop_
_entity_poly.entity_id
_entity_poly.type
_entity_poly.pdbx_seq_one_letter_code
_entity_poly.pdbx_strand_id
1 'polypeptide(L)'
;MQLQILTDTTSLNHALTQSGLKIVDFRGEALTFKTCFMKFKFILGDNGCLINSVSSCTEFMTQREDLWKKKHEREVQKRKKLEENFNQALKRAQRKKAAMGGPDCEEGPHSTLNEDEFYDAVELGLDRLEEEAAFKEA
;
A
#
# COMPACT_ATOMS: atom_id res chain seq x y z
N MET A 1 -50.46 33.37 -56.27
CA MET A 1 -50.47 32.08 -55.53
C MET A 1 -49.40 31.99 -54.44
N GLN A 2 -48.20 32.58 -54.60
CA GLN A 2 -47.13 32.53 -53.57
C GLN A 2 -47.42 33.33 -52.28
N LEU A 3 -48.26 34.37 -52.34
CA LEU A 3 -48.64 35.18 -51.16
C LEU A 3 -49.62 34.47 -50.19
N GLN A 4 -50.30 33.41 -50.64
CA GLN A 4 -51.22 32.63 -49.78
C GLN A 4 -50.48 31.63 -48.90
N ILE A 5 -49.37 31.06 -49.36
CA ILE A 5 -48.58 30.09 -48.59
C ILE A 5 -47.90 30.75 -47.38
N LEU A 6 -47.45 32.00 -47.52
CA LEU A 6 -46.77 32.74 -46.44
C LEU A 6 -47.74 33.25 -45.36
N THR A 7 -48.99 33.51 -45.75
CA THR A 7 -50.05 33.91 -44.80
C THR A 7 -50.54 32.71 -44.00
N ASP A 8 -50.60 31.52 -44.61
CA ASP A 8 -50.92 30.26 -43.92
C ASP A 8 -49.86 29.86 -42.89
N THR A 9 -48.57 29.99 -43.18
CA THR A 9 -47.51 29.65 -42.20
C THR A 9 -47.49 30.57 -40.99
N THR A 10 -47.80 31.86 -41.19
CA THR A 10 -47.86 32.83 -40.10
C THR A 10 -49.06 32.57 -39.18
N SER A 11 -50.21 32.20 -39.78
CA SER A 11 -51.43 31.82 -39.05
C SER A 11 -51.27 30.50 -38.28
N LEU A 12 -50.57 29.51 -38.88
CA LEU A 12 -50.30 28.21 -38.26
C LEU A 12 -49.38 28.32 -37.03
N ASN A 13 -48.35 29.17 -37.11
CA ASN A 13 -47.44 29.44 -36.00
C ASN A 13 -48.16 30.11 -34.82
N HIS A 14 -49.08 31.03 -35.10
CA HIS A 14 -49.89 31.69 -34.07
C HIS A 14 -50.87 30.71 -33.40
N ALA A 15 -51.52 29.84 -34.19
CA ALA A 15 -52.41 28.79 -33.69
C ALA A 15 -51.68 27.70 -32.88
N LEU A 16 -50.44 27.34 -33.25
CA LEU A 16 -49.63 26.37 -32.48
C LEU A 16 -49.16 26.94 -31.14
N THR A 17 -48.87 28.24 -31.11
CA THR A 17 -48.49 28.95 -29.87
C THR A 17 -49.65 29.02 -28.88
N GLN A 18 -50.89 29.15 -29.35
CA GLN A 18 -52.10 29.12 -28.51
C GLN A 18 -52.50 27.73 -28.02
N SER A 19 -52.06 26.65 -28.71
CA SER A 19 -52.34 25.26 -28.32
C SER A 19 -51.25 24.63 -27.44
N GLY A 20 -50.24 25.40 -27.04
CA GLY A 20 -49.17 24.95 -26.13
C GLY A 20 -48.16 23.98 -26.77
N LEU A 21 -48.26 23.73 -28.08
CA LEU A 21 -47.33 22.89 -28.81
C LEU A 21 -46.14 23.74 -29.27
N LYS A 22 -44.99 23.58 -28.59
CA LYS A 22 -43.74 24.24 -28.95
C LYS A 22 -43.24 23.71 -30.29
N ILE A 23 -43.18 24.57 -31.30
CA ILE A 23 -42.43 24.30 -32.53
C ILE A 23 -40.94 24.35 -32.15
N VAL A 24 -40.26 23.21 -32.29
CA VAL A 24 -38.83 23.08 -32.00
C VAL A 24 -38.03 23.73 -33.13
N ASP A 25 -37.29 24.80 -32.82
CA ASP A 25 -36.37 25.44 -33.77
C ASP A 25 -35.03 24.68 -33.81
N PHE A 26 -35.00 23.63 -34.63
CA PHE A 26 -33.81 22.78 -34.81
C PHE A 26 -32.56 23.56 -35.26
N ARG A 27 -32.71 24.70 -35.93
CA ARG A 27 -31.57 25.50 -36.42
C ARG A 27 -30.96 26.33 -35.27
N GLY A 28 -31.80 26.98 -34.48
CA GLY A 28 -31.39 27.69 -33.26
C GLY A 28 -30.78 26.75 -32.22
N GLU A 29 -31.34 25.55 -32.07
CA GLU A 29 -30.81 24.52 -31.18
C GLU A 29 -29.45 23.98 -31.65
N ALA A 30 -29.26 23.72 -32.95
CA ALA A 30 -27.97 23.27 -33.48
C ALA A 30 -26.84 24.31 -33.30
N LEU A 31 -27.16 25.61 -33.43
CA LEU A 31 -26.21 26.70 -33.18
C LEU A 31 -25.86 26.83 -31.69
N THR A 32 -26.84 26.64 -30.81
CA THR A 32 -26.63 26.58 -29.36
C THR A 32 -25.74 25.39 -29.00
N PHE A 33 -25.97 24.22 -29.60
CA PHE A 33 -25.12 23.03 -29.42
C PHE A 33 -23.69 23.26 -29.89
N LYS A 34 -23.50 23.86 -31.07
CA LYS A 34 -22.15 24.19 -31.58
C LYS A 34 -21.43 25.18 -30.67
N THR A 35 -22.14 26.18 -30.15
CA THR A 35 -21.60 27.17 -29.22
C THR A 35 -21.27 26.54 -27.87
N CYS A 36 -22.14 25.69 -27.32
CA CYS A 36 -21.85 24.92 -26.12
C CYS A 36 -20.66 23.97 -26.33
N PHE A 37 -20.56 23.33 -27.48
CA PHE A 37 -19.42 22.48 -27.83
C PHE A 37 -18.13 23.28 -27.95
N MET A 38 -18.15 24.47 -28.57
CA MET A 38 -17.00 25.37 -28.63
C MET A 38 -16.64 25.93 -27.25
N LYS A 39 -17.63 26.23 -26.40
CA LYS A 39 -17.43 26.70 -25.03
C LYS A 39 -16.89 25.59 -24.13
N PHE A 40 -17.36 24.36 -24.30
CA PHE A 40 -16.82 23.18 -23.64
C PHE A 40 -15.40 22.88 -24.13
N LYS A 41 -15.11 23.03 -25.43
CA LYS A 41 -13.76 22.93 -26.01
C LYS A 41 -12.83 24.07 -25.57
N PHE A 42 -13.35 25.27 -25.30
CA PHE A 42 -12.58 26.39 -24.74
C PHE A 42 -12.26 26.13 -23.26
N ILE A 43 -13.25 25.68 -22.47
CA ILE A 43 -13.05 25.24 -21.09
C ILE A 43 -12.08 24.05 -21.03
N LEU A 44 -12.17 23.09 -21.94
CA LEU A 44 -11.22 21.97 -22.04
C LEU A 44 -9.89 22.33 -22.73
N GLY A 45 -9.82 23.46 -23.43
CA GLY A 45 -8.63 23.93 -24.14
C GLY A 45 -7.58 24.53 -23.21
N ASP A 46 -8.02 25.11 -22.09
CA ASP A 46 -7.14 25.68 -21.06
C ASP A 46 -6.82 24.70 -19.90
N ASN A 47 -7.51 23.55 -19.83
CA ASN A 47 -7.25 22.49 -18.83
C ASN A 47 -5.97 21.68 -19.10
N GLY A 48 -5.26 21.93 -20.21
CA GLY A 48 -3.99 21.27 -20.53
C GLY A 48 -2.92 21.52 -19.46
N CYS A 49 -2.89 22.70 -18.83
CA CYS A 49 -1.91 23.01 -17.79
C CYS A 49 -2.06 22.13 -16.54
N LEU A 50 -3.29 21.95 -16.06
CA LEU A 50 -3.57 21.13 -14.88
C LEU A 50 -3.33 19.64 -15.15
N ILE A 51 -3.78 19.15 -16.31
CA ILE A 51 -3.54 17.77 -16.72
C ILE A 51 -2.05 17.52 -16.85
N ASN A 52 -1.30 18.42 -17.51
CA ASN A 52 0.16 18.29 -17.64
C ASN A 52 0.87 18.34 -16.29
N SER A 53 0.42 19.20 -15.37
CA SER A 53 0.98 19.26 -14.01
C SER A 53 0.74 17.96 -13.25
N VAL A 54 -0.47 17.42 -13.30
CA VAL A 54 -0.80 16.14 -12.65
C VAL A 54 -0.04 14.99 -13.29
N SER A 55 0.04 14.94 -14.63
CA SER A 55 0.86 13.96 -15.37
C SER A 55 2.33 14.03 -14.97
N SER A 56 2.90 15.23 -14.86
CA SER A 56 4.29 15.41 -14.39
C SER A 56 4.47 14.94 -12.95
N CYS A 57 3.51 15.23 -12.06
CA CYS A 57 3.54 14.72 -10.69
C CYS A 57 3.44 13.19 -10.67
N THR A 58 2.63 12.57 -11.53
CA THR A 58 2.54 11.11 -11.65
C THR A 58 3.89 10.51 -12.06
N GLU A 59 4.55 11.06 -13.08
CA GLU A 59 5.88 10.59 -13.50
C GLU A 59 6.91 10.69 -12.37
N PHE A 60 6.92 11.79 -11.63
CA PHE A 60 7.81 11.95 -10.47
C PHE A 60 7.52 10.92 -9.38
N MET A 61 6.25 10.64 -9.12
CA MET A 61 5.83 9.63 -8.15
C MET A 61 6.24 8.22 -8.60
N THR A 62 6.10 7.88 -9.87
CA THR A 62 6.56 6.61 -10.45
C THR A 62 8.07 6.44 -10.33
N GLN A 63 8.86 7.47 -10.67
CA GLN A 63 10.32 7.42 -10.53
C GLN A 63 10.74 7.22 -9.06
N ARG A 64 10.07 7.91 -8.14
CA ARG A 64 10.31 7.75 -6.70
C ARG A 64 9.96 6.33 -6.26
N GLU A 65 8.83 5.79 -6.68
CA GLU A 65 8.41 4.42 -6.38
C GLU A 65 9.46 3.41 -6.85
N ASP A 66 9.99 3.54 -8.07
CA ASP A 66 11.03 2.65 -8.61
C ASP A 66 12.33 2.70 -7.78
N LEU A 67 12.74 3.88 -7.33
CA LEU A 67 13.91 4.05 -6.46
C LEU A 67 13.71 3.36 -5.11
N TRP A 68 12.54 3.54 -4.50
CA TRP A 68 12.20 2.91 -3.24
C TRP A 68 12.06 1.40 -3.38
N LYS A 69 11.50 0.90 -4.48
CA LYS A 69 11.41 -0.53 -4.80
C LYS A 69 12.81 -1.15 -4.92
N LYS A 70 13.75 -0.49 -5.63
CA LYS A 70 15.15 -0.92 -5.70
C LYS A 70 15.87 -0.88 -4.35
N LYS A 71 15.55 0.10 -3.50
CA LYS A 71 16.13 0.19 -2.14
C LYS A 71 15.59 -0.92 -1.24
N HIS A 72 14.28 -1.15 -1.28
CA HIS A 72 13.62 -2.22 -0.56
C HIS A 72 14.15 -3.59 -0.96
N GLU A 73 14.28 -3.87 -2.26
CA GLU A 73 14.82 -5.13 -2.74
C GLU A 73 16.24 -5.38 -2.22
N ARG A 74 17.12 -4.37 -2.25
CA ARG A 74 18.47 -4.47 -1.67
C ARG A 74 18.44 -4.81 -0.18
N GLU A 75 17.54 -4.21 0.57
CA GLU A 75 17.42 -4.46 2.01
C GLU A 75 16.88 -5.87 2.29
N VAL A 76 15.89 -6.33 1.52
CA VAL A 76 15.39 -7.72 1.58
C VAL A 76 16.51 -8.72 1.28
N GLN A 77 17.33 -8.48 0.26
CA GLN A 77 18.45 -9.36 -0.09
C GLN A 77 19.52 -9.40 1.01
N LYS A 78 19.84 -8.25 1.62
CA LYS A 78 20.75 -8.21 2.79
C LYS A 78 20.19 -9.00 3.97
N ARG A 79 18.91 -8.83 4.27
CA ARG A 79 18.25 -9.56 5.37
C ARG A 79 18.29 -11.06 5.13
N LYS A 80 17.91 -11.52 3.93
CA LYS A 80 17.99 -12.95 3.54
C LYS A 80 19.40 -13.50 3.67
N LYS A 81 20.41 -12.76 3.20
CA LYS A 81 21.82 -13.19 3.31
C LYS A 81 22.27 -13.31 4.77
N LEU A 82 21.86 -12.38 5.63
CA LEU A 82 22.18 -12.43 7.05
C LEU A 82 21.47 -13.60 7.76
N GLU A 83 20.19 -13.80 7.48
CA GLU A 83 19.41 -14.95 7.98
C GLU A 83 20.04 -16.29 7.56
N GLU A 84 20.48 -16.41 6.30
CA GLU A 84 21.15 -17.60 5.81
C GLU A 84 22.50 -17.85 6.50
N ASN A 85 23.32 -16.80 6.66
CA ASN A 85 24.58 -16.87 7.38
C ASN A 85 24.38 -17.27 8.85
N PHE A 86 23.39 -16.69 9.52
CA PHE A 86 23.05 -17.01 10.91
C PHE A 86 22.59 -18.47 11.04
N ASN A 87 21.66 -18.91 10.18
CA ASN A 87 21.20 -20.30 10.18
C ASN A 87 22.35 -21.29 9.89
N GLN A 88 23.27 -20.93 8.99
CA GLN A 88 24.45 -21.73 8.73
C GLN A 88 25.39 -21.79 9.95
N ALA A 89 25.59 -20.67 10.64
CA ALA A 89 26.37 -20.62 11.87
C ALA A 89 25.74 -21.47 12.98
N LEU A 90 24.41 -21.38 13.15
CA LEU A 90 23.66 -22.20 14.11
C LEU A 90 23.80 -23.70 13.81
N LYS A 91 23.64 -24.12 12.55
CA LYS A 91 23.85 -25.52 12.14
C LYS A 91 25.28 -26.00 12.42
N ARG A 92 26.29 -25.14 12.23
CA ARG A 92 27.69 -25.47 12.55
C ARG A 92 27.90 -25.60 14.06
N ALA A 93 27.29 -24.72 14.86
CA ALA A 93 27.35 -24.79 16.32
C ALA A 93 26.67 -26.05 16.85
N GLN A 94 25.49 -26.40 16.33
CA GLN A 94 24.78 -27.63 16.67
C GLN A 94 25.58 -28.88 16.32
N ARG A 95 26.21 -28.93 15.13
CA ARG A 95 27.12 -30.03 14.75
C ARG A 95 28.33 -30.14 15.68
N LYS A 96 28.90 -29.01 16.11
CA LYS A 96 29.99 -29.02 17.10
C LYS A 96 29.53 -29.52 18.46
N LYS A 97 28.35 -29.11 18.95
CA LYS A 97 27.76 -29.66 20.19
C LYS A 97 27.54 -31.18 20.07
N ALA A 98 26.94 -31.64 18.97
CA ALA A 98 26.73 -33.07 18.71
C ALA A 98 28.05 -33.86 18.56
N ALA A 99 29.12 -33.25 18.04
CA ALA A 99 30.44 -33.88 17.94
C ALA A 99 31.25 -33.83 19.26
N MET A 100 30.92 -32.92 20.17
CA MET A 100 31.50 -32.82 21.52
C MET A 100 30.79 -33.71 22.54
N GLY A 101 29.56 -34.18 22.24
CA GLY A 101 28.84 -35.14 23.06
C GLY A 101 29.32 -36.56 22.77
N GLY A 102 30.31 -37.04 23.53
CA GLY A 102 30.61 -38.47 23.58
C GLY A 102 29.49 -39.24 24.31
N PRO A 103 29.50 -40.58 24.27
CA PRO A 103 28.53 -41.43 24.99
C PRO A 103 28.37 -41.08 26.48
N ASP A 104 29.40 -40.48 27.07
CA ASP A 104 29.47 -40.09 28.48
C ASP A 104 28.94 -38.66 28.77
N CYS A 105 28.48 -37.94 27.74
CA CYS A 105 27.92 -36.58 27.85
C CYS A 105 26.41 -36.51 27.53
N GLU A 106 25.77 -37.66 27.32
CA GLU A 106 24.31 -37.73 27.16
C GLU A 106 23.68 -37.68 28.55
N GLU A 107 23.11 -36.53 28.87
CA GLU A 107 22.42 -36.32 30.13
C GLU A 107 21.29 -37.36 30.27
N GLY A 108 21.34 -38.12 31.36
CA GLY A 108 20.42 -39.24 31.56
C GLY A 108 18.96 -38.79 31.52
N PRO A 109 18.01 -39.68 31.21
CA PRO A 109 16.59 -39.37 30.97
C PRO A 109 15.83 -38.74 32.17
N HIS A 110 16.51 -38.47 33.27
CA HIS A 110 15.97 -37.88 34.48
C HIS A 110 16.32 -36.39 34.65
N SER A 111 17.19 -35.82 33.82
CA SER A 111 17.44 -34.38 33.88
C SER A 111 16.44 -33.66 33.00
N THR A 112 15.41 -33.12 33.63
CA THR A 112 14.33 -32.37 32.97
C THR A 112 14.58 -30.87 32.95
N LEU A 113 15.63 -30.40 33.63
CA LEU A 113 15.99 -28.99 33.66
C LEU A 113 16.80 -28.64 32.41
N ASN A 114 16.54 -27.45 31.88
CA ASN A 114 17.43 -26.84 30.89
C ASN A 114 18.66 -26.24 31.60
N GLU A 115 19.74 -26.03 30.85
CA GLU A 115 21.01 -25.50 31.39
C GLU A 115 20.84 -24.19 32.16
N ASP A 116 20.02 -23.27 31.65
CA ASP A 116 19.79 -21.97 32.29
C ASP A 116 19.08 -22.15 33.65
N GLU A 117 18.07 -23.02 33.71
CA GLU A 117 17.35 -23.35 34.94
C GLU A 117 18.24 -24.08 35.95
N PHE A 118 19.20 -24.88 35.48
CA PHE A 118 20.18 -25.53 36.33
C PHE A 118 21.11 -24.50 37.00
N TYR A 119 21.59 -23.51 36.25
CA TYR A 119 22.43 -22.46 36.81
C TYR A 119 21.68 -21.60 37.83
N ASP A 120 20.43 -21.23 37.53
CA ASP A 120 19.56 -20.51 38.47
C ASP A 120 19.34 -21.30 39.76
N ALA A 121 19.11 -22.62 39.66
CA ALA A 121 18.91 -23.48 40.82
C ALA A 121 20.18 -23.65 41.66
N VAL A 122 21.35 -23.71 41.03
CA VAL A 122 22.65 -23.78 41.72
C VAL A 122 22.95 -22.47 42.43
N GLU A 123 22.76 -21.33 41.78
CA GLU A 123 22.98 -20.00 42.36
C GLU A 123 22.07 -19.78 43.58
N LEU A 124 20.77 -20.09 43.44
CA LEU A 124 19.82 -20.02 44.55
C LEU A 124 20.20 -20.95 45.73
N GLY A 125 20.75 -22.13 45.41
CA GLY A 125 21.23 -23.07 46.43
C GLY A 125 22.45 -22.54 47.18
N LEU A 126 23.35 -21.84 46.49
CA LEU A 126 24.52 -21.21 47.11
C LEU A 126 24.12 -20.02 47.98
N ASP A 127 23.22 -19.16 47.50
CA ASP A 127 22.70 -18.03 48.27
C ASP A 127 22.06 -18.50 49.59
N ARG A 128 21.26 -19.57 49.53
CA ARG A 128 20.65 -20.16 50.72
C ARG A 128 21.67 -20.70 51.72
N LEU A 129 22.74 -21.34 51.24
CA LEU A 129 23.79 -21.86 52.11
C LEU A 129 24.58 -20.72 52.78
N GLU A 130 24.81 -19.63 52.05
CA GLU A 130 25.49 -18.44 52.58
C GLU A 130 24.64 -17.73 53.63
N GLU A 131 23.33 -17.58 53.40
CA GLU A 131 22.38 -17.06 54.39
C GLU A 131 22.33 -17.94 55.65
N GLU A 132 22.28 -19.27 55.49
CA GLU A 132 22.27 -20.21 56.62
C GLU A 132 23.60 -20.20 57.40
N ALA A 133 24.74 -19.92 56.74
CA ALA A 133 26.03 -19.75 57.40
C ALA A 133 26.09 -18.42 58.17
N ALA A 134 25.65 -17.32 57.57
CA ALA A 134 25.58 -16.01 58.22
C ALA A 134 24.70 -16.02 59.47
N PHE A 135 23.60 -16.78 59.46
CA PHE A 135 22.74 -16.96 60.63
C PHE A 135 23.36 -17.81 61.74
N LYS A 136 24.31 -18.70 61.43
CA LYS A 136 25.01 -19.53 62.42
C LYS A 136 26.20 -18.83 63.06
N GLU A 137 26.75 -17.81 62.40
CA GLU A 137 27.87 -17.00 62.89
C GLU A 137 27.44 -15.74 63.66
N ALA A 138 26.13 -15.45 63.73
CA ALA A 138 25.53 -14.37 64.51
C ALA A 138 25.03 -14.83 65.90
#